data_AF-A0A645ABM1-F1
#
_entry.id   AF-A0A645ABM1-F1
#
_cell.length_a   1.000
_cell.length_b   1.000
_cell.length_c   1.000
_cell.angle_alpha   90.00
_cell.angle_beta   90.00
_cell.angle_gamma   90.00
#
_symmetry.space_group_name_H-M   'P 1'
#
loop_
_entity.id
_entity.type
_entity.pdbx_description
1 polymer ?
#
loop_
_entity_poly.entity_id
_entity_poly.type
_entity_poly.pdbx_seq_one_letter_code
_entity_poly.pdbx_strand_id
1 'polypeptide(L)'
;MFALPGAGVNDSLEQQVHLATFDTVRRVAGEGPCVIIGRCADYALEGRDNVLSLFIHAPLERRIAAVARRQNLDADKARQQVLRTDKRRAAYYEYYSAKKWGAVDSYDFSLDSSVFGQEGTVELIEKLVQMKER
;
A
#
# COMPACT_ATOMS: atom_id res chain seq x y z
N MET A 1 -20.64 1.59 16.51
CA MET A 1 -20.39 0.22 16.96
C MET A 1 -20.61 -0.70 15.76
N PHE A 2 -19.58 -0.87 14.92
CA PHE A 2 -19.63 -1.84 13.81
C PHE A 2 -19.23 -3.20 14.37
N ALA A 3 -20.16 -4.15 14.33
CA ALA A 3 -19.89 -5.53 14.68
C ALA A 3 -18.87 -6.11 13.68
N LEU A 4 -17.84 -6.80 14.19
CA LEU A 4 -16.99 -7.64 13.36
C LEU A 4 -17.90 -8.69 12.66
N PRO A 5 -17.88 -8.80 11.32
CA PRO A 5 -18.55 -9.90 10.65
C PRO A 5 -17.81 -11.19 11.05
N GLY A 6 -18.46 -12.01 11.86
CA GLY A 6 -17.92 -13.28 12.35
C GLY A 6 -18.96 -14.22 12.93
N ALA A 7 -20.25 -13.96 12.68
CA ALA A 7 -21.35 -14.80 13.14
C ALA A 7 -22.35 -15.10 12.00
N GLY A 8 -21.84 -15.40 10.81
CA GLY A 8 -22.66 -15.75 9.64
C GLY A 8 -21.96 -16.79 8.76
N VAL A 9 -22.61 -17.94 8.60
CA VAL A 9 -22.19 -19.04 7.72
C VAL A 9 -22.39 -18.62 6.26
N ASN A 10 -21.37 -18.00 5.63
CA ASN A 10 -21.10 -17.95 4.17
C ASN A 10 -20.15 -16.80 3.75
N ASP A 11 -19.01 -16.62 4.41
CA ASP A 11 -17.98 -15.73 3.84
C ASP A 11 -17.33 -16.40 2.63
N SER A 12 -17.15 -15.65 1.54
CA SER A 12 -16.42 -16.14 0.38
C SER A 12 -14.96 -16.45 0.76
N LEU A 13 -14.30 -17.37 0.05
CA LEU A 13 -12.89 -17.67 0.28
C LEU A 13 -12.03 -16.39 0.23
N GLU A 14 -12.38 -15.46 -0.65
CA GLU A 14 -11.68 -14.17 -0.78
C GLU A 14 -11.82 -13.31 0.49
N GLN A 15 -13.02 -13.26 1.08
CA GLN A 15 -13.27 -12.55 2.34
C GLN A 15 -12.49 -13.19 3.50
N GLN A 16 -12.47 -14.52 3.58
CA GLN A 16 -11.69 -15.23 4.61
C GLN A 16 -10.19 -14.94 4.48
N VAL A 17 -9.65 -14.95 3.26
CA VAL A 17 -8.25 -14.61 3.00
C VAL A 17 -7.95 -13.15 3.35
N HIS A 18 -8.88 -12.23 3.08
CA HIS A 18 -8.73 -10.84 3.47
C HIS A 18 -8.71 -10.67 4.99
N LEU A 19 -9.64 -11.27 5.72
CA LEU A 19 -9.68 -11.23 7.19
C LEU A 19 -8.40 -11.80 7.81
N ALA A 20 -7.93 -12.95 7.32
CA ALA A 20 -6.67 -13.52 7.79
C ALA A 20 -5.46 -12.60 7.51
N THR A 21 -5.45 -11.90 6.37
CA THR A 21 -4.41 -10.91 6.04
C THR A 21 -4.48 -9.71 6.98
N PHE A 22 -5.68 -9.22 7.26
CA PHE A 22 -5.95 -8.09 8.13
C PHE A 22 -5.51 -8.36 9.57
N ASP A 23 -5.85 -9.53 10.10
CA ASP A 23 -5.40 -9.99 11.42
C ASP A 23 -3.88 -10.16 11.47
N THR A 24 -3.28 -10.67 10.39
CA THR A 24 -1.82 -10.79 10.28
C THR A 24 -1.13 -9.43 10.33
N VAL A 25 -1.66 -8.43 9.62
CA VAL A 25 -1.13 -7.05 9.65
C VAL A 25 -1.15 -6.50 11.07
N ARG A 26 -2.27 -6.64 11.78
CA ARG A 26 -2.40 -6.17 13.17
C ARG A 26 -1.45 -6.88 14.12
N ARG A 27 -1.33 -8.21 14.00
CA ARG A 27 -0.42 -9.02 14.80
C ARG A 27 1.03 -8.60 14.60
N VAL A 28 1.50 -8.55 13.35
CA VAL A 28 2.89 -8.17 13.03
C VAL A 28 3.21 -6.76 13.54
N ALA A 29 2.30 -5.80 13.35
CA ALA A 29 2.48 -4.45 13.86
C ALA A 29 2.39 -4.35 15.41
N GLY A 30 1.94 -5.41 16.10
CA GLY A 30 1.97 -5.53 17.55
C GLY A 30 3.25 -6.17 18.10
N GLU A 31 4.00 -6.88 17.26
CA GLU A 31 5.25 -7.55 17.64
C GLU A 31 6.45 -6.59 17.69
N GLY A 32 6.39 -5.48 16.96
CA GLY A 32 7.43 -4.44 16.98
C GLY A 32 7.36 -3.51 15.77
N PRO A 33 8.36 -2.62 15.61
CA PRO A 33 8.48 -1.75 14.45
C PRO A 33 8.61 -2.56 13.16
N CYS A 34 7.81 -2.23 12.14
CA CYS A 34 7.81 -2.94 10.87
C CYS A 34 7.38 -2.05 9.70
N VAL A 35 7.76 -2.45 8.47
CA VAL A 35 7.27 -1.84 7.23
C VAL A 35 6.33 -2.81 6.53
N ILE A 36 5.10 -2.36 6.25
CA ILE A 36 4.07 -3.17 5.58
C ILE A 36 3.72 -2.52 4.24
N ILE A 37 3.77 -3.31 3.17
CA ILE A 37 3.52 -2.82 1.80
C ILE A 37 2.14 -3.29 1.32
N GLY A 38 1.22 -2.34 1.14
CA GLY A 38 -0.10 -2.58 0.56
C GLY A 38 -1.06 -3.31 1.52
N ARG A 39 -1.90 -4.20 0.97
CA ARG A 39 -2.86 -5.02 1.74
C ARG A 39 -3.83 -4.23 2.63
N CYS A 40 -4.13 -2.99 2.26
CA CYS A 40 -4.95 -2.07 3.05
C CYS A 40 -4.43 -1.92 4.49
N ALA A 41 -3.11 -1.95 4.69
CA ALA A 41 -2.52 -1.89 6.02
C ALA A 41 -2.81 -0.56 6.74
N ASP A 42 -2.88 0.54 5.99
CA ASP A 42 -3.31 1.85 6.47
C ASP A 42 -4.73 1.82 7.04
N TYR A 43 -5.64 1.08 6.41
CA TYR A 43 -6.99 0.87 6.90
C TYR A 43 -7.01 -0.12 8.07
N ALA A 44 -6.21 -1.18 8.01
CA ALA A 44 -6.15 -2.19 9.07
C ALA A 44 -5.61 -1.68 10.40
N LEU A 45 -4.71 -0.70 10.32
CA LEU A 45 -4.05 -0.06 11.46
C LEU A 45 -4.66 1.32 11.77
N GLU A 46 -5.82 1.65 11.20
CA GLU A 46 -6.54 2.88 11.49
C GLU A 46 -6.82 3.02 13.00
N GLY A 47 -6.61 4.23 13.54
CA GLY A 47 -6.73 4.50 14.97
C GLY A 47 -5.47 4.23 15.79
N ARG A 48 -4.37 3.76 15.17
CA ARG A 48 -3.05 3.71 15.82
C ARG A 48 -2.26 4.98 15.55
N ASP A 49 -1.81 5.63 16.61
CA ASP A 49 -1.05 6.88 16.50
C ASP A 49 0.38 6.67 15.98
N ASN A 50 0.92 5.46 16.14
CA ASN A 50 2.28 5.08 15.78
C ASN A 50 2.41 4.51 14.35
N VAL A 51 1.57 4.99 13.43
CA VAL A 51 1.56 4.59 12.01
C VAL A 51 1.86 5.81 11.15
N LEU A 52 2.69 5.60 10.13
CA LEU A 52 2.94 6.56 9.06
C LEU A 52 2.57 5.90 7.72
N SER A 53 1.52 6.40 7.09
CA SER A 53 0.97 5.87 5.84
C SER A 53 1.51 6.65 4.63
N LEU A 54 2.19 5.95 3.72
CA LEU A 54 2.86 6.55 2.57
C LEU A 54 2.38 5.95 1.26
N PHE A 55 2.09 6.80 0.28
CA PHE A 55 1.85 6.40 -1.12
C PHE A 55 2.99 6.85 -2.02
N ILE A 56 3.73 5.88 -2.58
CA ILE A 56 4.86 6.17 -3.47
C ILE A 56 4.44 5.99 -4.92
N HIS A 57 4.63 7.05 -5.72
CA HIS A 57 4.34 7.04 -7.16
C HIS A 57 5.50 7.61 -7.98
N ALA A 58 5.34 7.58 -9.30
CA ALA A 58 6.21 8.19 -10.29
C ALA A 58 5.45 8.32 -11.63
N PRO A 59 5.90 9.16 -12.57
CA PRO A 59 5.37 9.21 -13.92
C PRO A 59 5.35 7.83 -14.58
N LEU A 60 4.32 7.54 -15.36
CA LEU A 60 4.10 6.22 -15.97
C LEU A 60 5.33 5.71 -16.72
N GLU A 61 5.96 6.55 -17.54
CA GLU A 61 7.14 6.18 -18.33
C GLU A 61 8.33 5.77 -17.46
N ARG A 62 8.54 6.43 -16.32
CA ARG A 62 9.59 6.05 -15.36
C ARG A 62 9.32 4.67 -14.77
N ARG A 63 8.06 4.38 -14.46
CA ARG A 63 7.63 3.09 -13.91
C ARG A 63 7.76 1.97 -14.94
N ILE A 64 7.40 2.23 -16.19
CA ILE A 64 7.57 1.31 -17.32
C ILE A 64 9.05 0.96 -17.48
N ALA A 65 9.93 1.97 -17.58
CA ALA A 65 11.36 1.75 -17.73
C ALA A 65 11.96 0.95 -16.56
N ALA A 66 11.54 1.24 -15.32
CA ALA A 66 11.98 0.50 -14.14
C ALA A 66 11.53 -0.97 -14.17
N VAL A 67 10.26 -1.23 -14.54
CA VAL A 67 9.72 -2.59 -14.66
C VAL A 67 10.38 -3.36 -15.79
N ALA A 68 10.55 -2.74 -16.95
CA ALA A 68 11.23 -3.31 -18.11
C ALA A 68 12.64 -3.77 -17.75
N ARG A 69 13.43 -2.91 -17.09
CA ARG A 69 14.78 -3.23 -16.63
C ARG A 69 14.79 -4.36 -15.60
N ARG A 70 13.94 -4.26 -14.56
CA ARG A 70 13.93 -5.23 -13.45
C ARG A 70 13.50 -6.63 -13.88
N GLN A 71 12.63 -6.74 -14.87
CA GLN A 71 12.02 -8.00 -15.28
C GLN A 71 12.45 -8.46 -16.68
N ASN A 72 13.39 -7.75 -17.30
CA ASN A 72 13.88 -8.00 -18.66
C ASN A 72 12.72 -8.12 -19.68
N LEU A 73 11.85 -7.12 -19.70
CA LEU A 73 10.69 -7.05 -20.58
C LEU A 73 10.85 -5.95 -21.63
N ASP A 74 10.21 -6.14 -22.79
CA ASP A 74 9.97 -5.04 -23.72
C ASP A 74 9.03 -3.98 -23.12
N ALA A 75 9.06 -2.78 -23.70
CA ALA A 75 8.32 -1.62 -23.18
C ALA A 75 6.81 -1.86 -23.14
N ASP A 76 6.25 -2.55 -24.13
CA ASP A 76 4.81 -2.81 -24.23
C ASP A 76 4.33 -3.79 -23.16
N LYS A 77 5.06 -4.89 -22.94
CA LYS A 77 4.77 -5.83 -21.86
C LYS A 77 4.93 -5.18 -20.49
N ALA A 78 5.98 -4.37 -20.30
CA ALA A 78 6.18 -3.63 -19.06
C ALA A 78 5.01 -2.66 -18.80
N ARG A 79 4.55 -1.92 -19.83
CA ARG A 79 3.38 -1.05 -19.76
C ARG A 79 2.11 -1.80 -19.37
N GLN A 80 1.81 -2.90 -20.04
CA GLN A 80 0.65 -3.73 -19.71
C GLN A 80 0.72 -4.24 -18.27
N GLN A 81 1.90 -4.66 -17.81
CA GLN A 81 2.08 -5.14 -16.44
C GLN A 81 1.88 -4.05 -15.39
N VAL A 82 2.39 -2.84 -15.64
CA VAL A 82 2.21 -1.68 -14.75
C VAL A 82 0.72 -1.36 -14.62
N LEU A 83 0.02 -1.15 -15.74
CA LEU A 83 -1.40 -0.80 -15.76
C LEU A 83 -2.28 -1.89 -15.15
N ARG A 84 -2.00 -3.16 -15.44
CA ARG A 84 -2.72 -4.30 -14.85
C ARG A 84 -2.52 -4.37 -13.33
N THR A 85 -1.29 -4.11 -12.87
CA THR A 85 -0.96 -4.12 -11.45
C THR A 85 -1.67 -2.98 -10.70
N ASP A 86 -1.71 -1.79 -11.28
CA ASP A 86 -2.40 -0.63 -10.71
C ASP A 86 -3.90 -0.88 -10.63
N LYS A 87 -4.51 -1.35 -11.72
CA LYS A 87 -5.93 -1.71 -11.72
C LYS A 87 -6.25 -2.74 -10.65
N ARG A 88 -5.40 -3.76 -10.46
CA ARG A 88 -5.59 -4.78 -9.41
C ARG A 88 -5.44 -4.19 -8.01
N ARG A 89 -4.47 -3.30 -7.79
CA ARG A 89 -4.25 -2.64 -6.49
C ARG A 89 -5.42 -1.72 -6.14
N ALA A 90 -5.88 -0.93 -7.10
CA ALA A 90 -7.03 -0.05 -6.95
C ALA A 90 -8.29 -0.85 -6.62
N ALA A 91 -8.62 -1.86 -7.43
CA ALA A 91 -9.80 -2.70 -7.21
C ALA A 91 -9.78 -3.39 -5.84
N TYR A 92 -8.63 -3.94 -5.42
CA TYR A 92 -8.50 -4.54 -4.10
C TYR A 92 -8.68 -3.52 -2.97
N TYR A 93 -8.01 -2.37 -3.08
CA TYR A 93 -8.02 -1.35 -2.04
C TYR A 93 -9.40 -0.72 -1.88
N GLU A 94 -10.05 -0.34 -2.97
CA GLU A 94 -11.38 0.28 -2.98
C GLU A 94 -12.50 -0.70 -2.60
N TYR A 95 -12.29 -2.01 -2.78
CA TYR A 95 -13.26 -3.02 -2.33
C TYR A 95 -13.20 -3.24 -0.81
N TYR A 96 -12.00 -3.28 -0.25
CA TYR A 96 -11.79 -3.61 1.17
C TYR A 96 -11.62 -2.40 2.09
N SER A 97 -11.44 -1.21 1.53
CA SER A 97 -11.40 0.05 2.27
C SER A 97 -12.47 0.99 1.72
N ALA A 98 -12.97 1.91 2.54
CA ALA A 98 -13.84 3.00 2.07
C ALA A 98 -13.06 4.14 1.39
N LYS A 99 -11.80 3.90 0.99
CA LYS A 99 -10.85 4.89 0.50
C LYS A 99 -10.51 4.65 -0.97
N LYS A 100 -10.11 5.72 -1.67
CA LYS A 100 -9.70 5.64 -3.08
C LYS A 100 -8.19 5.42 -3.19
N TRP A 101 -7.78 4.49 -4.05
CA TRP A 101 -6.37 4.16 -4.21
C TRP A 101 -5.60 5.31 -4.87
N GLY A 102 -4.51 5.73 -4.23
CA GLY A 102 -3.70 6.87 -4.68
C GLY A 102 -4.35 8.25 -4.49
N ALA A 103 -5.47 8.35 -3.79
CA ALA A 103 -6.03 9.64 -3.38
C ALA A 103 -5.23 10.22 -2.20
N VAL A 104 -4.96 11.53 -2.22
CA VAL A 104 -4.05 12.19 -1.27
C VAL A 104 -4.60 12.16 0.15
N ASP A 105 -5.92 12.14 0.32
CA ASP A 105 -6.63 12.02 1.59
C ASP A 105 -6.59 10.61 2.21
N SER A 106 -6.16 9.60 1.45
CA SER A 106 -6.04 8.22 1.94
C SER A 106 -4.75 7.96 2.73
N TYR A 107 -3.74 8.82 2.60
CA TYR A 107 -2.38 8.63 3.13
C TYR A 107 -1.89 9.90 3.84
N ASP A 108 -0.90 9.76 4.74
CA ASP A 108 -0.28 10.94 5.36
C ASP A 108 0.57 11.72 4.34
N PHE A 109 1.29 10.98 3.48
CA PHE A 109 2.10 11.58 2.41
C PHE A 109 1.99 10.79 1.10
N SER A 110 1.79 11.53 0.00
CA SER A 110 1.94 11.04 -1.36
C SER A 110 3.26 11.56 -1.93
N LEU A 111 4.19 10.67 -2.25
CA LEU A 111 5.56 11.01 -2.64
C LEU A 111 5.84 10.58 -4.08
N ASP A 112 6.23 11.54 -4.93
CA ASP A 112 6.75 11.25 -6.26
C ASP A 112 8.25 10.91 -6.20
N SER A 113 8.55 9.61 -6.29
CA SER A 113 9.91 9.08 -6.26
C SER A 113 10.78 9.49 -7.46
N SER A 114 10.19 10.05 -8.52
CA SER A 114 10.96 10.54 -9.68
C SER A 114 11.61 11.90 -9.45
N VAL A 115 11.17 12.65 -8.44
CA VAL A 115 11.68 13.98 -8.11
C VAL A 115 13.08 13.89 -7.52
N PHE A 116 13.30 12.98 -6.57
CA PHE A 116 14.57 12.83 -5.84
C PHE A 116 15.32 11.54 -6.18
N GLY A 117 14.74 10.69 -7.05
CA GLY A 117 15.25 9.34 -7.27
C GLY A 117 15.09 8.44 -6.05
N GLN A 118 15.57 7.20 -6.13
CA GLN A 118 15.39 6.21 -5.08
C GLN A 118 16.05 6.65 -3.76
N GLU A 119 17.33 7.06 -3.81
CA GLU A 119 18.10 7.42 -2.61
C GLU A 119 17.51 8.64 -1.89
N GLY A 120 17.22 9.72 -2.61
CA GLY A 120 16.62 10.90 -2.00
C GLY A 120 15.20 10.66 -1.47
N THR A 121 14.45 9.74 -2.08
CA THR A 121 13.14 9.32 -1.53
C THR A 121 13.30 8.55 -0.22
N VAL A 122 14.33 7.70 -0.11
CA VAL A 122 14.63 6.99 1.14
C VAL A 122 15.00 7.97 2.24
N GLU A 123 15.91 8.92 1.95
CA GLU A 123 16.30 9.95 2.92
C GLU A 123 15.10 10.77 3.41
N LEU A 124 14.20 11.16 2.50
CA LEU A 124 12.96 11.85 2.87
C LEU A 124 12.09 11.02 3.81
N ILE A 125 11.90 9.73 3.51
CA ILE A 125 11.08 8.83 4.35
C ILE A 125 11.71 8.66 5.74
N GLU A 126 13.02 8.50 5.82
CA GLU A 126 13.73 8.43 7.11
C GLU A 126 13.50 9.68 7.96
N LYS A 127 13.54 10.87 7.35
CA LYS A 127 13.22 12.13 8.04
C LYS A 127 11.78 12.18 8.52
N LEU A 128 10.82 11.74 7.70
CA LEU A 128 9.41 11.68 8.10
C LEU A 128 9.19 10.75 9.30
N VAL A 129 9.82 9.57 9.31
CA VAL A 129 9.77 8.63 10.44
C VAL A 129 10.38 9.25 11.70
N GLN A 130 11.57 9.84 11.59
CA GLN A 130 12.23 10.53 12.71
C GLN A 130 11.40 11.69 13.29
N MET A 131 10.59 12.36 12.46
CA MET A 131 9.69 13.42 12.91
C MET A 131 8.44 12.87 13.61
N LYS A 132 7.92 11.72 13.15
CA LYS A 132 6.74 11.06 13.71
C LYS A 132 7.02 10.37 15.05
N GLU A 133 8.25 9.90 15.26
CA GLU A 133 8.70 9.25 16.51
C GLU A 133 9.03 10.24 17.65
N ARG A 134 8.99 11.55 17.40
CA ARG A 134 9.16 12.60 18.42
C ARG A 134 7.90 12.77 19.25
#